data_AF-A0A9W9ZV53-F1
#
_entry.id   AF-A0A9W9ZV53-F1
#
_cell.length_a   1.000
_cell.length_b   1.000
_cell.length_c   1.000
_cell.angle_alpha   90.00
_cell.angle_beta   90.00
_cell.angle_gamma   90.00
#
_symmetry.space_group_name_H-M   'P 1'
#
loop_
_entity.id
_entity.type
_entity.pdbx_description
1 polymer ?
#
loop_
_entity_poly.entity_id
_entity_poly.type
_entity_poly.pdbx_seq_one_letter_code
_entity_poly.pdbx_strand_id
1 'polypeptide(L)'
;MAAVSSAITQSQEYISFRSTVPLKRVVVDSSDEKEWLIYDAGPRSVRCPLVCLPPASGTADVFFKQILTLSSLGYRVISVEYPVYWTYNEWTEGFRRLLDYLQLDEVLGDACISLKKMIMNNFTTEEVDGDIADSIDFMVERLESLGRSELASRLTLNCLDSYVEPQKLHGIPTTLIDVFDDCALSQPVKDELYKCYPNAKRAHLKKGGNFPYLCRSADVNLYLQIHLRQFMGKRFSAMDPKFMTEEDMMSCGLLPSAAPPSVVSSDEEDDE
;
A
#
# COMPACT_ATOMS: atom_id res chain seq x y z
N MET A 1 17.95 27.95 -7.95
CA MET A 1 18.52 27.29 -6.76
C MET A 1 18.77 25.85 -7.15
N ALA A 2 19.97 25.31 -6.90
CA ALA A 2 20.21 23.88 -7.13
C ALA A 2 19.25 23.10 -6.21
N ALA A 3 18.48 22.16 -6.74
CA ALA A 3 17.61 21.31 -5.94
C ALA A 3 18.51 20.56 -4.94
N VAL A 4 18.40 20.90 -3.66
CA VAL A 4 19.08 20.17 -2.60
C VAL A 4 18.40 18.82 -2.54
N SER A 5 19.13 17.76 -2.91
CA SER A 5 18.63 16.40 -2.84
C SER A 5 18.23 16.10 -1.39
N SER A 6 17.01 15.58 -1.18
CA SER A 6 16.47 15.29 0.15
C SER A 6 17.34 14.26 0.90
N ALA A 7 17.27 14.28 2.24
CA ALA A 7 18.00 13.31 3.08
C ALA A 7 17.65 11.85 2.71
N ILE A 8 16.38 11.59 2.37
CA ILE A 8 15.93 10.28 1.89
C ILE A 8 16.60 9.90 0.57
N THR A 9 16.68 10.79 -0.41
CA THR A 9 17.33 10.50 -1.70
C THR A 9 18.82 10.17 -1.53
N GLN A 10 19.48 10.79 -0.54
CA GLN A 10 20.89 10.55 -0.21
C GLN A 10 21.11 9.31 0.69
N SER A 11 20.04 8.74 1.24
CA SER A 11 20.13 7.61 2.16
C SER A 11 20.65 6.35 1.46
N GLN A 12 21.43 5.55 2.19
CA GLN A 12 21.95 4.28 1.69
C GLN A 12 20.81 3.30 1.32
N GLU A 13 19.71 3.34 2.07
CA GLU A 13 18.52 2.52 1.82
C GLU A 13 17.92 2.83 0.44
N TYR A 14 17.69 4.11 0.14
CA TYR A 14 17.13 4.53 -1.14
C TYR A 14 18.07 4.27 -2.32
N ILE A 15 19.37 4.54 -2.15
CA ILE A 15 20.39 4.25 -3.17
C ILE A 15 20.41 2.73 -3.48
N SER A 16 20.36 1.89 -2.44
CA SER A 16 20.29 0.43 -2.60
C SER A 16 19.02 -0.02 -3.30
N PHE A 17 17.87 0.60 -2.99
CA PHE A 17 16.62 0.32 -3.70
C PHE A 17 16.76 0.60 -5.19
N ARG A 18 17.26 1.79 -5.56
CA ARG A 18 17.40 2.24 -6.95
C ARG A 18 18.39 1.39 -7.74
N SER A 19 19.39 0.79 -7.10
CA SER A 19 20.33 -0.11 -7.76
C SER A 19 19.83 -1.55 -7.90
N THR A 20 18.93 -1.99 -7.00
CA THR A 20 18.49 -3.39 -6.93
C THR A 20 17.16 -3.65 -7.63
N VAL A 21 16.23 -2.69 -7.56
CA VAL A 21 14.88 -2.84 -8.13
C VAL A 21 14.76 -1.96 -9.38
N PRO A 22 14.76 -2.55 -10.59
CA PRO A 22 14.72 -1.77 -11.83
C PRO A 22 13.35 -1.13 -12.04
N LEU A 23 13.35 0.14 -12.47
CA LEU A 23 12.16 0.81 -12.98
C LEU A 23 11.85 0.27 -14.38
N LYS A 24 10.68 -0.34 -14.56
CA LYS A 24 10.23 -0.86 -15.85
C LYS A 24 9.21 0.10 -16.46
N ARG A 25 9.27 0.21 -17.78
CA ARG A 25 8.31 0.94 -18.62
C ARG A 25 7.40 -0.07 -19.30
N VAL A 26 6.09 0.10 -19.15
CA VAL A 26 5.09 -0.82 -19.68
C VAL A 26 4.05 0.00 -20.44
N VAL A 27 3.94 -0.27 -21.74
CA VAL A 27 2.90 0.31 -22.58
C VAL A 27 1.79 -0.72 -22.74
N VAL A 28 0.56 -0.31 -22.42
CA VAL A 28 -0.62 -1.20 -22.41
C VAL A 28 -1.69 -0.79 -23.42
N ASP A 29 -1.54 0.37 -24.04
CA ASP A 29 -2.45 0.91 -25.05
C ASP A 29 -1.96 0.63 -26.47
N SER A 30 -2.91 0.54 -27.40
CA SER A 30 -2.64 0.36 -28.82
C SER A 30 -2.00 1.58 -29.48
N SER A 31 -2.09 2.75 -28.84
CA SER A 31 -1.55 4.02 -29.33
C SER A 31 -0.08 4.24 -28.96
N ASP A 32 0.52 3.41 -28.10
CA ASP A 32 1.88 3.56 -27.59
C ASP A 32 2.14 4.90 -26.85
N GLU A 33 1.08 5.54 -26.35
CA GLU A 33 1.13 6.86 -25.71
C GLU A 33 1.09 6.77 -24.18
N LYS A 34 0.51 5.69 -23.62
CA LYS A 34 0.24 5.56 -22.19
C LYS A 34 1.22 4.60 -21.54
N GLU A 35 2.38 5.14 -21.20
CA GLU A 35 3.44 4.44 -20.50
C GLU A 35 3.19 4.38 -18.98
N TRP A 36 3.15 3.18 -18.43
CA TRP A 36 3.17 2.91 -16.99
C TRP A 36 4.60 2.69 -16.53
N LEU A 37 5.00 3.35 -15.44
CA LEU A 37 6.27 3.07 -14.80
C LEU A 37 6.02 2.17 -13.58
N ILE A 38 6.75 1.07 -13.46
CA ILE A 38 6.53 0.11 -12.38
C ILE A 38 7.85 -0.32 -11.73
N TYR A 39 7.82 -0.45 -10.40
CA TYR A 39 8.74 -1.28 -9.66
C TYR A 39 8.02 -2.57 -9.27
N ASP A 40 8.64 -3.71 -9.51
CA ASP A 40 8.07 -5.02 -9.20
C ASP A 40 9.13 -5.87 -8.50
N ALA A 41 8.95 -6.09 -7.21
CA ALA A 41 9.88 -6.83 -6.35
C ALA A 41 9.17 -7.96 -5.61
N GLY A 42 9.95 -8.97 -5.21
CA GLY A 42 9.47 -10.17 -4.53
C GLY A 42 9.26 -11.38 -5.47
N PRO A 43 8.72 -12.49 -4.95
CA PRO A 43 8.64 -13.75 -5.67
C PRO A 43 7.68 -13.71 -6.87
N ARG A 44 8.17 -14.11 -8.05
CA ARG A 44 7.39 -14.12 -9.31
C ARG A 44 6.35 -15.23 -9.39
N SER A 45 6.45 -16.23 -8.51
CA SER A 45 5.46 -17.29 -8.28
C SER A 45 4.11 -16.73 -7.79
N VAL A 46 4.13 -15.59 -7.09
CA VAL A 46 2.93 -14.92 -6.58
C VAL A 46 2.22 -14.18 -7.71
N ARG A 47 0.95 -14.54 -7.94
CA ARG A 47 0.09 -13.92 -8.98
C ARG A 47 -0.83 -12.82 -8.46
N CYS A 48 -0.97 -12.69 -7.14
CA CYS A 48 -1.80 -11.66 -6.49
C CYS A 48 -0.92 -10.70 -5.67
N PRO A 49 -0.15 -9.81 -6.30
CA PRO A 49 0.77 -8.91 -5.59
C PRO A 49 0.02 -7.82 -4.81
N LEU A 50 0.70 -7.25 -3.81
CA LEU A 50 0.31 -5.94 -3.27
C LEU A 50 0.62 -4.86 -4.29
N VAL A 51 -0.39 -4.15 -4.78
CA VAL A 51 -0.22 -3.02 -5.71
C VAL A 51 -0.30 -1.69 -4.96
N CYS A 52 0.78 -0.90 -5.00
CA CYS A 52 0.84 0.42 -4.39
C CYS A 52 0.52 1.51 -5.44
N LEU A 53 -0.49 2.34 -5.14
CA LEU A 53 -0.88 3.48 -5.97
C LEU A 53 -0.39 4.79 -5.34
N PRO A 54 0.37 5.62 -6.06
CA PRO A 54 0.95 6.84 -5.50
C PRO A 54 -0.11 7.94 -5.34
N PRO A 55 0.12 8.88 -4.41
CA PRO A 55 -0.70 10.09 -4.31
C PRO A 55 -0.51 10.97 -5.54
N ALA A 56 -1.33 12.03 -5.67
CA ALA A 56 -1.26 12.95 -6.82
C ALA A 56 0.15 13.55 -7.02
N SER A 57 0.88 13.78 -5.94
CA SER A 57 2.23 14.36 -5.90
C SER A 57 3.37 13.34 -5.90
N GLY A 58 3.07 12.04 -5.93
CA GLY A 58 4.07 10.97 -5.78
C GLY A 58 4.33 10.20 -7.06
N THR A 59 5.52 9.63 -7.15
CA THR A 59 6.01 8.71 -8.20
C THR A 59 6.02 7.27 -7.66
N ALA A 60 6.35 6.28 -8.51
CA ALA A 60 6.33 4.87 -8.07
C ALA A 60 7.34 4.53 -6.95
N ASP A 61 8.40 5.32 -6.77
CA ASP A 61 9.46 5.09 -5.77
C ASP A 61 9.10 5.58 -4.37
N VAL A 62 7.98 6.28 -4.18
CA VAL A 62 7.56 6.75 -2.84
C VAL A 62 7.28 5.62 -1.85
N PHE A 63 7.04 4.41 -2.36
CA PHE A 63 6.83 3.20 -1.56
C PHE A 63 8.09 2.34 -1.44
N PHE A 64 9.30 2.86 -1.68
CA PHE A 64 10.53 2.06 -1.67
C PHE A 64 10.74 1.31 -0.34
N LYS A 65 10.39 1.91 0.80
CA LYS A 65 10.47 1.27 2.12
C LYS A 65 9.52 0.07 2.23
N GLN A 66 8.30 0.18 1.68
CA GLN A 66 7.34 -0.93 1.61
C GLN A 66 7.88 -2.03 0.68
N ILE A 67 8.37 -1.65 -0.51
CA ILE A 67 8.89 -2.58 -1.51
C ILE A 67 10.06 -3.39 -0.92
N LEU A 68 11.07 -2.73 -0.34
CA LEU A 68 12.23 -3.40 0.26
C LEU A 68 11.84 -4.32 1.41
N THR A 69 11.01 -3.83 2.34
CA THR A 69 10.65 -4.60 3.55
C THR A 69 9.75 -5.79 3.23
N LEU A 70 8.69 -5.58 2.46
CA LEU A 70 7.72 -6.65 2.19
C LEU A 70 8.28 -7.68 1.21
N SER A 71 9.10 -7.27 0.24
CA SER A 71 9.73 -8.24 -0.66
C SER A 71 10.75 -9.14 0.03
N SER A 72 11.47 -8.65 1.04
CA SER A 72 12.38 -9.49 1.84
C SER A 72 11.62 -10.51 2.71
N LEU A 73 10.37 -10.19 3.07
CA LEU A 73 9.45 -11.10 3.77
C LEU A 73 8.70 -12.07 2.82
N GLY A 74 9.02 -12.07 1.53
CA GLY A 74 8.42 -13.00 0.56
C GLY A 74 7.07 -12.53 -0.02
N TYR A 75 6.66 -11.29 0.22
CA TYR A 75 5.54 -10.69 -0.50
C TYR A 75 5.97 -10.21 -1.88
N ARG A 76 5.10 -10.34 -2.89
CA ARG A 76 5.28 -9.63 -4.16
C ARG A 76 4.62 -8.27 -4.07
N VAL A 77 5.39 -7.21 -4.31
CA VAL A 77 4.92 -5.83 -4.25
C VAL A 77 5.20 -5.16 -5.60
N ILE A 78 4.16 -4.54 -6.15
CA ILE A 78 4.24 -3.74 -7.37
C ILE A 78 3.85 -2.31 -7.03
N SER A 79 4.78 -1.38 -7.17
CA SER A 79 4.46 0.04 -7.10
C SER A 79 4.38 0.60 -8.49
N VAL A 80 3.31 1.34 -8.78
CA VAL A 80 3.03 1.85 -10.13
C VAL A 80 3.07 3.35 -10.16
N GLU A 81 3.30 3.89 -11.35
CA GLU A 81 3.08 5.27 -11.68
C GLU A 81 2.30 5.29 -12.98
N TYR A 82 1.12 5.92 -12.92
CA TYR A 82 0.14 5.87 -13.99
C TYR A 82 0.32 7.06 -14.95
N PRO A 83 0.12 6.84 -16.26
CA PRO A 83 0.15 7.89 -17.27
C PRO A 83 -1.03 8.86 -17.11
N VAL A 84 -1.06 9.87 -17.98
CA VAL A 84 -2.10 10.90 -18.02
C VAL A 84 -3.47 10.27 -18.32
N TYR A 85 -4.39 10.39 -17.35
CA TYR A 85 -5.79 10.02 -17.49
C TYR A 85 -6.68 11.16 -16.98
N TRP A 86 -7.77 11.45 -17.69
CA TRP A 86 -8.67 12.56 -17.34
C TRP A 86 -9.99 12.08 -16.72
N THR A 87 -10.29 10.79 -16.80
CA THR A 87 -11.50 10.20 -16.21
C THR A 87 -11.17 8.90 -15.48
N TYR A 88 -11.96 8.58 -14.45
CA TYR A 88 -11.83 7.31 -13.72
C TYR A 88 -12.07 6.09 -14.61
N ASN A 89 -12.93 6.19 -15.63
CA ASN A 89 -13.20 5.10 -16.56
C ASN A 89 -11.96 4.77 -17.40
N GLU A 90 -11.29 5.78 -17.95
CA GLU A 90 -10.05 5.58 -18.71
C GLU A 90 -8.94 5.04 -17.81
N TRP A 91 -8.80 5.59 -16.60
CA TRP A 91 -7.81 5.13 -15.64
C TRP A 91 -8.05 3.66 -15.27
N THR A 92 -9.30 3.28 -15.00
CA THR A 92 -9.67 1.90 -14.63
C THR A 92 -9.42 0.94 -15.78
N GLU A 93 -9.76 1.31 -17.01
CA GLU A 93 -9.48 0.49 -18.19
C GLU A 93 -7.99 0.34 -18.45
N GLY A 94 -7.21 1.43 -18.31
CA GLY A 94 -5.76 1.39 -18.41
C GLY A 94 -5.12 0.50 -17.34
N PHE A 95 -5.61 0.60 -16.10
CA PHE A 95 -5.15 -0.23 -15.00
C PHE A 95 -5.50 -1.70 -15.23
N ARG A 96 -6.72 -2.01 -15.70
CA ARG A 96 -7.14 -3.37 -16.07
C ARG A 96 -6.21 -3.98 -17.12
N ARG A 97 -5.87 -3.22 -18.18
CA ARG A 97 -4.90 -3.67 -19.20
C ARG A 97 -3.50 -3.91 -18.65
N LEU A 98 -3.06 -3.11 -17.68
CA LEU A 98 -1.79 -3.34 -16.98
C LEU A 98 -1.82 -4.66 -16.21
N LEU A 99 -2.89 -4.94 -15.49
CA LEU A 99 -3.05 -6.20 -14.75
C LEU A 99 -3.05 -7.40 -15.70
N ASP A 100 -3.75 -7.29 -16.84
CA ASP A 100 -3.78 -8.31 -17.90
C ASP A 100 -2.37 -8.53 -18.49
N TYR A 101 -1.65 -7.45 -18.80
CA TYR A 101 -0.28 -7.51 -19.32
C TYR A 101 0.68 -8.20 -18.36
N LEU A 102 0.55 -7.93 -17.06
CA LEU A 102 1.35 -8.54 -16.00
C LEU A 102 0.94 -9.99 -15.68
N GLN A 103 -0.11 -10.50 -16.33
CA GLN A 103 -0.68 -11.84 -16.13
C GLN A 103 -0.99 -12.12 -14.66
N LEU A 104 -1.48 -11.09 -13.97
CA LEU A 104 -1.93 -11.24 -12.60
C LEU A 104 -3.27 -11.99 -12.61
N ASP A 105 -3.45 -12.92 -11.68
CA ASP A 105 -4.75 -13.59 -11.57
C ASP A 105 -5.79 -12.50 -11.39
N GLU A 106 -6.85 -12.55 -12.21
CA GLU A 106 -7.90 -11.53 -12.30
C GLU A 106 -8.13 -10.96 -10.90
N VAL A 107 -7.69 -9.71 -10.70
CA VAL A 107 -7.78 -8.98 -9.44
C VAL A 107 -9.27 -8.69 -9.28
N LEU A 108 -10.01 -9.73 -8.92
CA LEU A 108 -11.44 -9.71 -8.75
C LEU A 108 -11.67 -8.97 -7.43
N GLY A 109 -11.71 -7.64 -7.49
CA GLY A 109 -12.25 -6.73 -6.47
C GLY A 109 -11.56 -6.66 -5.09
N ASP A 110 -10.85 -7.70 -4.65
CA ASP A 110 -10.86 -8.04 -3.23
C ASP A 110 -9.51 -7.91 -2.52
N ALA A 111 -8.42 -7.70 -3.26
CA ALA A 111 -7.07 -7.56 -2.70
C ALA A 111 -6.27 -6.36 -3.26
N CYS A 112 -6.93 -5.44 -3.97
CA CYS A 112 -6.28 -4.17 -4.29
C CYS A 112 -6.35 -3.28 -3.05
N ILE A 113 -5.25 -3.16 -2.31
CA ILE A 113 -5.07 -2.06 -1.36
C ILE A 113 -4.93 -0.78 -2.17
N SER A 114 -6.03 -0.29 -2.73
CA SER A 114 -6.12 1.06 -3.25
C SER A 114 -6.16 1.98 -2.04
N LEU A 115 -5.02 2.60 -1.71
CA LEU A 115 -4.99 3.84 -0.92
C LEU A 115 -5.73 4.91 -1.72
N LYS A 116 -7.06 4.88 -1.64
CA LYS A 116 -7.95 5.80 -2.35
C LYS A 116 -8.04 7.06 -1.51
N LYS A 117 -7.54 8.16 -2.08
CA LYS A 117 -7.46 9.54 -1.54
C LYS A 117 -6.33 9.80 -0.53
N MET A 118 -5.28 10.43 -1.04
CA MET A 118 -4.51 11.42 -0.29
C MET A 118 -4.82 12.79 -0.91
N ILE A 119 -5.69 13.56 -0.26
CA ILE A 119 -5.91 14.97 -0.61
C ILE A 119 -4.84 15.76 0.11
N MET A 120 -3.98 16.45 -0.64
CA MET A 120 -3.07 17.42 -0.06
C MET A 120 -3.87 18.66 0.32
N ASN A 121 -3.84 19.02 1.60
CA ASN A 121 -4.33 20.27 2.13
C ASN A 121 -3.28 20.76 3.13
N ASN A 122 -2.96 22.06 3.04
CA ASN A 122 -2.04 22.86 3.84
C ASN A 122 -1.12 22.13 4.82
N PHE A 123 0.19 22.17 4.52
CA PHE A 123 1.25 21.84 5.47
C PHE A 123 1.14 22.76 6.71
N THR A 124 0.79 22.20 7.86
CA THR A 124 0.79 22.91 9.14
C THR A 124 2.22 23.28 9.52
N THR A 125 2.40 24.53 9.95
CA THR A 125 3.70 25.16 10.24
C THR A 125 4.03 25.06 11.73
N GLU A 126 3.98 23.85 12.30
CA GLU A 126 4.46 23.60 13.68
C GLU A 126 5.81 22.84 13.65
N GLU A 127 6.48 22.66 14.79
CA GLU A 127 7.74 21.90 14.86
C GLU A 127 7.52 20.46 14.38
N VAL A 128 7.89 20.21 13.13
CA VAL A 128 7.72 18.92 12.46
C VAL A 128 8.84 17.97 12.91
N ASP A 129 8.47 16.75 13.28
CA ASP A 129 9.39 15.63 13.54
C ASP A 129 10.38 15.45 12.36
N GLY A 130 11.66 15.19 12.64
CA GLY A 130 12.71 15.12 11.62
C GLY A 130 12.39 14.15 10.47
N ASP A 131 11.85 12.96 10.78
CA ASP A 131 11.50 11.98 9.76
C ASP A 131 10.32 12.45 8.88
N ILE A 132 9.39 13.20 9.47
CA ILE A 132 8.25 13.78 8.74
C ILE A 132 8.75 14.91 7.83
N ALA A 133 9.68 15.75 8.30
CA ALA A 133 10.30 16.79 7.49
C ALA A 133 11.08 16.18 6.30
N ASP A 134 11.92 15.17 6.55
CA ASP A 134 12.66 14.45 5.50
C ASP A 134 11.71 13.80 4.47
N SER A 135 10.55 13.30 4.92
CA SER A 135 9.52 12.75 4.05
C SER A 135 8.84 13.82 3.19
N ILE A 136 8.61 15.01 3.73
CA ILE A 136 8.06 16.15 2.98
C ILE A 136 9.07 16.57 1.90
N ASP A 137 10.33 16.76 2.26
CA ASP A 137 11.39 17.17 1.32
C ASP A 137 11.54 16.16 0.18
N PHE A 138 11.51 14.86 0.49
CA PHE A 138 11.53 13.81 -0.52
C PHE A 138 10.32 13.87 -1.45
N MET A 139 9.11 14.07 -0.92
CA MET A 139 7.90 14.19 -1.72
C MET A 139 7.87 15.46 -2.56
N VAL A 140 8.45 16.58 -2.09
CA VAL A 140 8.65 17.79 -2.88
C VAL A 140 9.58 17.51 -4.05
N GLU A 141 10.68 16.80 -3.82
CA GLU A 141 11.63 16.41 -4.87
C GLU A 141 10.96 15.51 -5.95
N ARG A 142 10.03 14.63 -5.55
CA ARG A 142 9.24 13.81 -6.49
C ARG A 142 8.20 14.66 -7.24
N LEU A 143 7.51 15.56 -6.56
CA LEU A 143 6.56 16.48 -7.17
C LEU A 143 7.21 17.36 -8.25
N GLU A 144 8.42 17.88 -7.99
CA GLU A 144 9.18 18.68 -8.96
C GLU A 144 9.64 17.88 -10.18
N SER A 145 9.74 16.55 -10.06
CA SER A 145 10.12 15.67 -11.17
C SER A 145 8.95 15.32 -12.11
N LEU A 146 7.70 15.58 -11.69
CA LEU A 146 6.51 15.28 -12.48
C LEU A 146 6.28 16.32 -13.59
N GLY A 147 5.86 15.86 -14.76
CA GLY A 147 5.45 16.73 -15.85
C GLY A 147 4.17 17.51 -15.52
N ARG A 148 4.02 18.70 -16.12
CA ARG A 148 2.83 19.55 -15.93
C ARG A 148 1.53 18.83 -16.28
N SER A 149 1.53 18.06 -17.37
CA SER A 149 0.35 17.30 -17.83
C SER A 149 -0.01 16.17 -16.87
N GLU A 150 1.00 15.46 -16.38
CA GLU A 150 0.83 14.37 -15.39
C GLU A 150 0.22 14.93 -14.11
N LEU A 151 0.82 15.97 -13.54
CA LEU A 151 0.30 16.60 -12.33
C LEU A 151 -1.14 17.14 -12.53
N ALA A 152 -1.42 17.82 -13.65
CA ALA A 152 -2.75 18.34 -13.94
C ALA A 152 -3.80 17.22 -14.02
N SER A 153 -3.47 16.11 -14.67
CA SER A 153 -4.37 14.96 -14.78
C SER A 153 -4.63 14.29 -13.43
N ARG A 154 -3.59 14.12 -12.62
CA ARG A 154 -3.71 13.54 -11.26
C ARG A 154 -4.56 14.41 -10.35
N LEU A 155 -4.36 15.72 -10.37
CA LEU A 155 -5.18 16.66 -9.61
C LEU A 155 -6.63 16.65 -10.11
N THR A 156 -6.83 16.61 -11.42
CA THR A 156 -8.17 16.51 -12.01
C THR A 156 -8.89 15.26 -11.52
N LEU A 157 -8.26 14.08 -11.63
CA LEU A 157 -8.86 12.84 -11.12
C LEU A 157 -9.22 12.93 -9.64
N ASN A 158 -8.34 13.47 -8.79
CA ASN A 158 -8.60 13.60 -7.35
C ASN A 158 -9.76 14.54 -7.02
N CYS A 159 -10.00 15.55 -7.88
CA CYS A 159 -11.07 16.53 -7.71
C CYS A 159 -12.38 16.15 -8.42
N LEU A 160 -12.40 15.10 -9.25
CA LEU A 160 -13.63 14.62 -9.85
C LEU A 160 -14.52 13.95 -8.79
N ASP A 161 -15.78 14.37 -8.75
CA ASP A 161 -16.80 13.75 -7.92
C ASP A 161 -16.98 12.29 -8.36
N SER A 162 -16.61 11.37 -7.47
CA SER A 162 -16.81 9.94 -7.65
C SER A 162 -17.42 9.39 -6.38
N TYR A 163 -18.59 8.78 -6.52
CA TYR A 163 -19.28 8.12 -5.43
C TYR A 163 -18.86 6.66 -5.36
N VAL A 164 -18.51 6.21 -4.17
CA VAL A 164 -18.27 4.80 -3.88
C VAL A 164 -19.56 4.23 -3.32
N GLU A 165 -20.19 3.32 -4.06
CA GLU A 165 -21.40 2.62 -3.63
C GLU A 165 -21.03 1.57 -2.56
N PRO A 166 -21.38 1.76 -1.27
CA PRO A 166 -20.93 0.85 -0.20
C PRO A 166 -21.46 -0.58 -0.36
N GLN A 167 -22.58 -0.76 -1.06
CA GLN A 167 -23.16 -2.08 -1.33
C GLN A 167 -22.26 -2.94 -2.22
N LYS A 168 -21.50 -2.32 -3.14
CA LYS A 168 -20.56 -3.01 -4.02
C LYS A 168 -19.27 -3.43 -3.31
N LEU A 169 -19.04 -2.91 -2.10
CA LEU A 169 -17.89 -3.24 -1.26
C LEU A 169 -18.18 -4.36 -0.26
N HIS A 170 -19.40 -4.90 -0.25
CA HIS A 170 -19.76 -5.95 0.69
C HIS A 170 -18.95 -7.22 0.41
N GLY A 171 -18.28 -7.74 1.44
CA GLY A 171 -17.40 -8.92 1.32
C GLY A 171 -15.94 -8.60 0.99
N ILE A 172 -15.60 -7.34 0.69
CA ILE A 172 -14.22 -6.92 0.40
C ILE A 172 -13.52 -6.58 1.72
N PRO A 173 -12.49 -7.35 2.13
CA PRO A 173 -11.73 -7.01 3.32
C PRO A 173 -11.03 -5.67 3.10
N THR A 174 -11.38 -4.68 3.92
CA THR A 174 -10.82 -3.32 3.82
C THR A 174 -10.17 -2.94 5.13
N THR A 175 -8.97 -2.34 5.08
CA THR A 175 -8.33 -1.73 6.24
C THR A 175 -8.05 -0.26 5.92
N LEU A 176 -8.50 0.64 6.78
CA LEU A 176 -8.15 2.06 6.74
C LEU A 176 -7.02 2.29 7.74
N ILE A 177 -5.90 2.81 7.25
CA ILE A 177 -4.78 3.25 8.09
C ILE A 177 -4.89 4.78 8.19
N ASP A 178 -5.21 5.27 9.38
CA ASP A 178 -5.38 6.71 9.66
C ASP A 178 -4.30 7.19 10.63
N VAL A 179 -3.92 8.46 10.51
CA VAL A 179 -2.99 9.14 11.42
C VAL A 179 -3.77 10.14 12.26
N PHE A 180 -3.56 10.13 13.57
CA PHE A 180 -4.26 11.00 14.53
C PHE A 180 -3.58 12.36 14.78
N ASP A 181 -2.54 12.72 14.03
CA ASP A 181 -1.93 14.05 14.10
C ASP A 181 -2.63 15.06 13.17
N ASP A 182 -2.18 16.32 13.22
CA ASP A 182 -2.62 17.37 12.30
C ASP A 182 -2.14 17.06 10.88
N CYS A 183 -2.94 16.28 10.17
CA CYS A 183 -2.74 15.90 8.78
C CYS A 183 -3.58 16.78 7.83
N ALA A 184 -3.27 16.73 6.55
CA ALA A 184 -3.98 17.43 5.48
C ALA A 184 -5.51 17.14 5.43
N LEU A 185 -5.93 15.97 5.91
CA LEU A 185 -7.32 15.53 5.84
C LEU A 185 -8.13 16.08 7.01
N SER A 186 -9.12 16.92 6.71
CA SER A 186 -10.05 17.43 7.71
C SER A 186 -10.95 16.32 8.27
N GLN A 187 -11.38 16.46 9.52
CA GLN A 187 -12.26 15.50 10.18
C GLN A 187 -13.54 15.18 9.38
N PRO A 188 -14.23 16.14 8.74
CA PRO A 188 -15.41 15.83 7.91
C PRO A 188 -15.11 14.86 6.75
N VAL A 189 -13.95 15.01 6.10
CA VAL A 189 -13.54 14.11 5.01
C VAL A 189 -13.25 12.71 5.56
N LYS A 190 -12.62 12.61 6.74
CA LYS A 190 -12.41 11.33 7.42
C LYS A 190 -13.73 10.66 7.78
N ASP A 191 -14.69 11.42 8.30
CA ASP A 191 -16.02 10.91 8.66
C ASP A 191 -16.80 10.42 7.44
N GLU A 192 -16.72 11.13 6.31
CA GLU A 192 -17.28 10.67 5.04
C GLU A 192 -16.62 9.39 4.53
N LEU A 193 -15.29 9.29 4.63
CA LEU A 193 -14.56 8.06 4.30
C LEU A 193 -15.06 6.89 5.15
N TYR A 194 -15.23 7.09 6.45
CA TYR A 194 -15.76 6.07 7.35
C TYR A 194 -17.19 5.63 7.02
N LYS A 195 -18.02 6.53 6.48
CA LYS A 195 -19.37 6.18 5.99
C LYS A 195 -19.32 5.36 4.71
N CYS A 196 -18.37 5.64 3.81
CA CYS A 196 -18.19 4.88 2.57
C CYS A 196 -17.67 3.46 2.81
N TYR A 197 -16.94 3.23 3.91
CA TYR A 197 -16.31 1.95 4.24
C TYR A 197 -16.74 1.46 5.65
N PRO A 198 -18.03 1.13 5.86
CA PRO A 198 -18.56 0.87 7.21
C PRO A 198 -17.97 -0.39 7.87
N ASN A 199 -17.58 -1.39 7.07
CA ASN A 199 -17.03 -2.66 7.56
C ASN A 199 -15.49 -2.69 7.59
N ALA A 200 -14.82 -1.56 7.30
CA ALA A 200 -13.37 -1.56 7.25
C ALA A 200 -12.75 -1.64 8.65
N LYS A 201 -11.71 -2.47 8.77
CA LYS A 201 -10.84 -2.49 9.95
C LYS A 201 -10.11 -1.14 10.02
N ARG A 202 -9.91 -0.61 11.24
CA ARG A 202 -9.23 0.66 11.45
C ARG A 202 -7.91 0.44 12.15
N ALA A 203 -6.85 0.88 11.51
CA ALA A 203 -5.50 0.91 12.04
C ALA A 203 -5.13 2.37 12.27
N HIS A 204 -4.66 2.71 13.46
CA HIS A 204 -4.36 4.09 13.83
C HIS A 204 -2.86 4.25 14.11
N LEU A 205 -2.29 5.30 13.55
CA LEU A 205 -0.93 5.77 13.79
C LEU A 205 -0.99 7.00 14.70
N LYS A 206 -0.18 7.00 15.76
CA LYS A 206 -0.15 8.12 16.71
C LYS A 206 0.38 9.41 16.07
N LYS A 207 1.37 9.27 15.18
CA LYS A 207 2.02 10.33 14.40
C LYS A 207 2.46 9.75 13.06
N GLY A 208 2.59 10.57 12.03
CA GLY A 208 2.97 10.15 10.68
C GLY A 208 2.79 11.22 9.60
N GLY A 209 2.16 12.36 9.94
CA GLY A 209 1.91 13.45 9.01
C GLY A 209 1.19 12.98 7.75
N ASN A 210 1.51 13.64 6.63
CA ASN A 210 0.87 13.33 5.34
C ASN A 210 1.40 12.07 4.67
N PHE A 211 2.62 11.63 5.00
CA PHE A 211 3.30 10.54 4.30
C PHE A 211 3.76 9.43 5.27
N PRO A 212 2.83 8.80 6.01
CA PRO A 212 3.18 7.81 7.03
C PRO A 212 3.94 6.61 6.47
N TYR A 213 3.77 6.29 5.18
CA TYR A 213 4.50 5.22 4.52
C TYR A 213 6.01 5.52 4.35
N LEU A 214 6.44 6.78 4.45
CA LEU A 214 7.84 7.19 4.45
C LEU A 214 8.41 7.32 5.87
N CYS A 215 7.79 8.15 6.72
CA CYS A 215 8.32 8.47 8.05
C CYS A 215 8.02 7.40 9.11
N ARG A 216 6.95 6.62 8.95
CA ARG A 216 6.52 5.54 9.86
C ARG A 216 6.32 4.23 9.09
N SER A 217 7.25 3.96 8.17
CA SER A 217 7.19 2.82 7.26
C SER A 217 7.06 1.48 8.00
N ALA A 218 7.72 1.31 9.14
CA ALA A 218 7.66 0.09 9.94
C ALA A 218 6.23 -0.21 10.43
N ASP A 219 5.54 0.80 10.97
CA ASP A 219 4.16 0.65 11.45
C ASP A 219 3.19 0.43 10.29
N VAL A 220 3.37 1.15 9.17
CA VAL A 220 2.58 0.94 7.95
C VAL A 220 2.78 -0.48 7.43
N ASN A 221 4.03 -0.95 7.35
CA ASN A 221 4.35 -2.30 6.90
C ASN A 221 3.76 -3.37 7.80
N LEU A 222 3.70 -3.14 9.12
CA LEU A 222 3.03 -4.02 10.06
C LEU A 222 1.54 -4.11 9.78
N TYR A 223 0.87 -2.98 9.58
CA TYR A 223 -0.57 -2.98 9.26
C TYR A 223 -0.87 -3.62 7.90
N LEU A 224 0.00 -3.42 6.91
CA LEU A 224 -0.09 -4.11 5.61
C LEU A 224 0.02 -5.64 5.80
N GLN A 225 0.98 -6.12 6.58
CA GLN A 225 1.13 -7.55 6.88
C GLN A 225 -0.09 -8.12 7.61
N ILE A 226 -0.60 -7.42 8.63
CA ILE A 226 -1.82 -7.83 9.37
C ILE A 226 -3.02 -7.94 8.42
N HIS A 227 -3.16 -6.98 7.50
CA HIS A 227 -4.21 -7.03 6.49
C HIS A 227 -4.01 -8.20 5.53
N LEU A 228 -2.78 -8.43 5.04
CA LEU A 228 -2.49 -9.47 4.06
C LEU A 228 -2.58 -10.90 4.65
N ARG A 229 -2.39 -11.06 5.96
CA ARG A 229 -2.47 -12.35 6.66
C ARG A 229 -3.80 -13.07 6.43
N GLN A 230 -4.91 -12.36 6.24
CA GLN A 230 -6.21 -13.01 6.01
C GLN A 230 -6.32 -13.73 4.65
N PHE A 231 -5.40 -13.45 3.72
CA PHE A 231 -5.33 -14.07 2.38
C PHE A 231 -4.28 -15.17 2.28
N MET A 232 -3.44 -15.33 3.30
CA MET A 232 -2.42 -16.36 3.37
C MET A 232 -3.04 -17.77 3.22
N GLY A 233 -2.37 -18.63 2.46
CA GLY A 233 -2.84 -19.99 2.16
C GLY A 233 -4.02 -20.07 1.19
N LYS A 234 -4.53 -18.94 0.72
CA LYS A 234 -5.64 -18.86 -0.26
C LYS A 234 -5.13 -18.45 -1.63
N ARG A 235 -6.01 -18.53 -2.63
CA ARG A 235 -5.76 -18.10 -4.02
C ARG A 235 -5.20 -16.67 -4.12
N PHE A 236 -5.61 -15.78 -3.23
CA PHE A 236 -5.26 -14.35 -3.24
C PHE A 236 -4.06 -13.99 -2.36
N SER A 237 -3.25 -14.96 -1.93
CA SER A 237 -2.06 -14.69 -1.13
C SER A 237 -1.05 -13.84 -1.91
N ALA A 238 -0.64 -12.71 -1.33
CA ALA A 238 0.45 -11.88 -1.84
C ALA A 238 1.84 -12.38 -1.43
N MET A 239 1.91 -13.41 -0.58
CA MET A 239 3.15 -14.04 -0.12
C MET A 239 3.37 -15.40 -0.80
N ASP A 240 4.62 -15.70 -1.15
CA ASP A 240 5.01 -17.04 -1.59
C ASP A 240 4.93 -18.03 -0.41
N PRO A 241 4.22 -19.17 -0.54
CA PRO A 241 4.07 -20.15 0.53
C PRO A 241 5.38 -20.61 1.18
N LYS A 242 6.52 -20.54 0.47
CA LYS A 242 7.84 -20.92 1.00
C LYS A 242 8.35 -19.99 2.11
N PHE A 243 7.79 -18.79 2.20
CA PHE A 243 8.18 -17.79 3.20
C PHE A 243 7.21 -17.73 4.39
N MET A 244 6.19 -18.59 4.41
CA MET A 244 5.24 -18.65 5.53
C MET A 244 5.93 -19.24 6.76
N THR A 245 5.79 -18.55 7.90
CA THR A 245 6.25 -19.07 9.20
C THR A 245 5.27 -20.12 9.73
N GLU A 246 5.69 -20.94 10.69
CA GLU A 246 4.78 -21.89 11.37
C GLU A 246 3.62 -21.15 12.06
N GLU A 247 3.87 -19.99 12.64
CA GLU A 247 2.83 -19.13 13.23
C GLU A 247 1.81 -18.67 12.18
N ASP A 248 2.27 -18.25 11.00
CA ASP A 248 1.39 -17.87 9.89
C ASP A 248 0.55 -19.07 9.43
N MET A 249 1.17 -20.25 9.31
CA MET A 249 0.48 -21.49 8.95
C MET A 249 -0.57 -21.89 9.98
N MET A 250 -0.28 -21.79 11.28
CA MET A 250 -1.25 -22.04 12.36
C MET A 250 -2.39 -21.02 12.32
N SER A 251 -2.08 -19.73 12.17
CA SER A 251 -3.08 -18.66 12.16
C SER A 251 -4.06 -18.76 10.97
N CYS A 252 -3.61 -19.36 9.87
CA CYS A 252 -4.43 -19.59 8.67
C CYS A 252 -5.07 -21.00 8.63
N GLY A 253 -4.91 -21.80 9.69
CA GLY A 253 -5.49 -23.14 9.79
C GLY A 253 -4.85 -24.19 8.87
N LEU A 254 -3.62 -23.95 8.41
CA LEU A 254 -2.84 -24.89 7.60
C LEU A 254 -2.08 -25.91 8.47
N LEU A 255 -1.86 -25.58 9.75
CA LEU A 255 -1.34 -26.50 10.77
C LEU A 255 -2.34 -26.61 11.92
N PRO A 256 -2.49 -27.80 12.55
CA PRO A 256 -3.32 -27.94 13.73
C PRO A 256 -2.79 -27.04 14.85
N SER A 257 -3.67 -26.25 15.46
CA SER A 257 -3.38 -25.55 16.72
C SER A 257 -2.93 -26.61 17.74
N ALA A 258 -1.79 -26.41 18.39
CA ALA A 258 -1.26 -27.33 19.38
C ALA A 258 -2.40 -27.76 20.33
N ALA A 259 -2.55 -29.08 20.53
CA ALA A 259 -3.61 -29.63 21.35
C ALA A 259 -3.64 -28.89 22.70
N PRO A 260 -4.83 -28.50 23.20
CA PRO A 260 -4.92 -27.84 24.51
C PRO A 260 -4.25 -28.74 25.54
N PRO A 261 -3.52 -28.17 26.53
CA PRO A 261 -2.86 -28.96 27.54
C PRO A 261 -3.90 -29.89 28.17
N SER A 262 -3.65 -31.20 28.10
CA SER A 262 -4.49 -32.20 28.71
C SER A 262 -4.59 -31.86 30.20
N VAL A 263 -5.79 -31.49 30.63
CA VAL A 263 -6.13 -31.37 32.05
C VAL A 263 -5.90 -32.75 32.62
N VAL A 264 -4.79 -32.92 33.34
CA VAL A 264 -4.55 -34.11 34.14
C VAL A 264 -5.62 -34.06 35.22
N SER A 265 -6.66 -34.90 35.09
CA SER A 265 -7.53 -35.20 36.21
C SER A 265 -6.65 -35.87 37.25
N SER A 266 -6.30 -35.13 38.30
CA SER A 266 -5.85 -35.74 39.54
C SER A 266 -7.07 -36.43 40.15
N ASP A 267 -7.31 -37.66 39.72
CA ASP A 267 -8.12 -38.58 40.49
C ASP A 267 -7.37 -38.81 41.81
N GLU A 268 -7.85 -38.16 42.87
CA GLU A 268 -7.51 -38.53 44.24
C GLU A 268 -8.09 -39.93 44.46
N GLU A 269 -7.26 -40.95 44.29
CA GLU A 269 -7.50 -42.26 44.88
C GLU A 269 -7.25 -42.12 46.39
N ASP A 270 -8.37 -42.09 47.13
CA ASP A 270 -8.43 -42.51 48.53
C ASP A 270 -7.70 -43.86 48.69
N ASP A 271 -6.75 -43.96 49.61
CA ASP A 271 -6.54 -45.18 50.40
C ASP A 271 -5.64 -44.93 51.64
N GLU A 272 -6.18 -45.37 52.78
CA GLU A 272 -5.64 -45.60 54.15
C GLU A 272 -5.41 -44.44 55.14
#